data_AF-A0A1S8BN17-F1
#
_entry.id   AF-A0A1S8BN17-F1
#
_cell.length_a   1.000
_cell.length_b   1.000
_cell.length_c   1.000
_cell.angle_alpha   90.00
_cell.angle_beta   90.00
_cell.angle_gamma   90.00
#
_symmetry.space_group_name_H-M   'P 1'
#
loop_
_entity.id
_entity.type
_entity.pdbx_description
1 polymer ?
#
loop_
_entity_poly.entity_id
_entity_poly.type
_entity_poly.pdbx_seq_one_letter_code
_entity_poly.pdbx_strand_id
1 'polypeptide(L)'
;LNTVQAVLWAGFATATILSGLRFFLRFHVFRRFYLDDAFVLFAWIIALSITISWQILAKDMYLDNRVASGRQLPPVDFVPRVERFLKGSAAIVFLFYSTLWAIKLSFLLFFRRIYMNIGRLVAVWWVILGFTIAAWAVCVGTIEYNCLVEPLVDIAEHCSGTRDIEYQRNTLMSNCILDVATDIAITCIPISMLWKVRISPKRKVGLAAVFSVIVITIVFAIVRVAVISSLTVQPDMSWLYMWSNIEIFAGMNSSFRK
;
A
#
# COMPACT_ATOMS: atom_id res chain seq x y z
N LEU A 1 21.60 -6.85 -3.86
CA LEU A 1 20.89 -6.20 -4.99
C LEU A 1 19.98 -7.20 -5.72
N ASN A 2 20.55 -8.28 -6.26
CA ASN A 2 19.88 -9.10 -7.28
C ASN A 2 18.64 -9.87 -6.78
N THR A 3 18.65 -10.38 -5.55
CA THR A 3 17.52 -11.17 -5.01
C THR A 3 16.28 -10.33 -4.74
N VAL A 4 16.41 -9.17 -4.08
CA VAL A 4 15.27 -8.27 -3.79
C VAL A 4 14.68 -7.71 -5.08
N GLN A 5 15.53 -7.30 -6.02
CA GLN A 5 15.06 -6.83 -7.33
C GLN A 5 14.31 -7.94 -8.10
N ALA A 6 14.82 -9.18 -8.09
CA ALA A 6 14.16 -10.30 -8.76
C ALA A 6 12.76 -10.58 -8.18
N VAL A 7 12.61 -10.57 -6.85
CA VAL A 7 11.31 -10.75 -6.19
C VAL A 7 10.33 -9.65 -6.56
N LEU A 8 10.78 -8.38 -6.58
CA LEU A 8 9.95 -7.24 -6.95
C LEU A 8 9.48 -7.32 -8.40
N TRP A 9 10.37 -7.64 -9.35
CA TRP A 9 10.01 -7.79 -10.75
C TRP A 9 9.10 -8.99 -11.01
N ALA A 10 9.31 -10.11 -10.32
CA ALA A 10 8.43 -11.27 -10.41
C ALA A 10 7.02 -10.96 -9.90
N GLY A 11 6.92 -10.26 -8.76
CA GLY A 11 5.65 -9.80 -8.19
C GLY A 11 4.94 -8.82 -9.14
N PHE A 12 5.66 -7.84 -9.66
CA PHE A 12 5.14 -6.85 -10.60
C PHE A 12 4.67 -7.50 -11.91
N ALA A 13 5.45 -8.42 -12.48
CA ALA A 13 5.08 -9.15 -13.69
C ALA A 13 3.79 -9.95 -13.49
N THR A 14 3.67 -10.66 -12.37
CA THR A 14 2.46 -11.41 -12.04
C THR A 14 1.24 -10.50 -11.91
N ALA A 15 1.37 -9.39 -11.18
CA ALA A 15 0.29 -8.41 -11.01
C ALA A 15 -0.10 -7.74 -12.35
N THR A 16 0.87 -7.49 -13.22
CA THR A 16 0.65 -6.92 -14.55
C THR A 16 -0.05 -7.88 -15.49
N ILE A 17 0.35 -9.15 -15.51
CA ILE A 17 -0.31 -10.18 -16.32
C ILE A 17 -1.78 -10.33 -15.91
N LEU A 18 -2.06 -10.43 -14.61
CA LEU A 18 -3.42 -10.56 -14.11
C LEU A 18 -4.27 -9.30 -14.38
N SER A 19 -3.72 -8.11 -14.09
CA SER A 19 -4.42 -6.84 -14.37
C SER A 19 -4.68 -6.65 -15.86
N GLY A 20 -3.68 -6.94 -16.71
CA GLY A 20 -3.79 -6.88 -18.16
C GLY A 20 -4.85 -7.85 -18.71
N LEU A 21 -4.88 -9.09 -18.22
CA LEU A 21 -5.92 -10.06 -18.58
C LEU A 21 -7.32 -9.57 -18.21
N ARG A 22 -7.48 -8.93 -17.05
CA ARG A 22 -8.77 -8.33 -16.63
C ARG A 22 -9.20 -7.20 -17.56
N PHE A 23 -8.30 -6.27 -17.87
CA PHE A 23 -8.62 -5.18 -18.79
C PHE A 23 -8.97 -5.73 -20.17
N PHE A 24 -8.20 -6.69 -20.68
CA PHE A 24 -8.49 -7.35 -21.95
C PHE A 24 -9.89 -7.97 -21.97
N LEU A 25 -10.23 -8.78 -20.96
CA LEU A 25 -11.54 -9.41 -20.83
C LEU A 25 -12.67 -8.37 -20.68
N ARG A 26 -12.52 -7.32 -19.87
CA ARG A 26 -13.57 -6.29 -19.73
C ARG A 26 -13.77 -5.47 -21.00
N PHE A 27 -12.69 -5.10 -21.68
CA PHE A 27 -12.76 -4.30 -22.90
C PHE A 27 -13.34 -5.10 -24.08
N HIS A 28 -12.91 -6.34 -24.26
CA HIS A 28 -13.33 -7.17 -25.40
C HIS A 28 -14.64 -7.92 -25.17
N VAL A 29 -14.92 -8.39 -23.95
CA VAL A 29 -16.10 -9.22 -23.66
C VAL A 29 -17.27 -8.40 -23.12
N PHE A 30 -17.03 -7.44 -22.21
CA PHE A 30 -18.10 -6.76 -21.48
C PHE A 30 -18.43 -5.34 -21.99
N ARG A 31 -17.52 -4.70 -22.75
CA ARG A 31 -17.69 -3.35 -23.37
C ARG A 31 -18.25 -2.27 -22.42
N ARG A 32 -18.01 -2.38 -21.12
CA ARG A 32 -18.43 -1.39 -20.12
C ARG A 32 -17.27 -1.06 -19.20
N PHE A 33 -16.86 0.21 -19.21
CA PHE A 33 -15.84 0.73 -18.31
C PHE A 33 -16.52 1.31 -17.08
N TYR A 34 -16.08 0.86 -15.91
CA TYR A 34 -16.66 1.30 -14.66
C TYR A 34 -15.62 2.01 -13.78
N LEU A 35 -16.09 2.87 -12.86
CA LEU A 35 -15.21 3.56 -11.93
C LEU A 35 -14.34 2.61 -11.10
N ASP A 36 -14.83 1.40 -10.78
CA ASP A 36 -14.02 0.38 -10.08
C ASP A 36 -12.79 -0.07 -10.89
N ASP A 37 -12.87 -0.09 -12.23
CA ASP A 37 -11.75 -0.43 -13.10
C ASP A 37 -10.79 0.74 -13.27
N ALA A 38 -11.30 1.97 -13.28
CA ALA A 38 -10.49 3.18 -13.34
C ALA A 38 -9.53 3.27 -12.13
N PHE A 39 -10.04 2.99 -10.93
CA PHE A 39 -9.20 2.97 -9.71
C PHE A 39 -8.16 1.84 -9.72
N VAL A 40 -8.47 0.68 -10.32
CA VAL A 40 -7.49 -0.42 -10.47
C VAL A 40 -6.41 -0.05 -11.49
N LEU A 41 -6.78 0.61 -12.58
CA LEU A 41 -5.82 1.08 -13.58
C LEU A 41 -4.90 2.13 -12.97
N PHE A 42 -5.49 3.08 -12.23
CA PHE A 42 -4.75 4.09 -11.50
C PHE A 42 -3.76 3.47 -10.50
N ALA A 43 -4.21 2.49 -9.70
CA ALA A 43 -3.34 1.73 -8.80
C ALA A 43 -2.21 1.00 -9.54
N TRP A 44 -2.47 0.43 -10.71
CA TRP A 44 -1.44 -0.23 -11.53
C TRP A 44 -0.40 0.76 -12.06
N ILE A 45 -0.82 1.93 -12.55
CA ILE A 45 0.09 2.99 -13.02
C ILE A 45 0.99 3.48 -11.88
N ILE A 46 0.42 3.66 -10.68
CA ILE A 46 1.21 4.06 -9.53
C ILE A 46 2.19 2.95 -9.12
N ALA A 47 1.75 1.69 -9.09
CA ALA A 47 2.61 0.55 -8.77
C ALA A 47 3.81 0.42 -9.73
N LEU A 48 3.59 0.65 -11.03
CA LEU A 48 4.66 0.74 -12.02
C LEU A 48 5.62 1.89 -11.71
N SER A 49 5.08 3.07 -11.37
CA SER A 49 5.87 4.25 -11.02
C SER A 49 6.74 4.03 -9.78
N ILE A 50 6.21 3.35 -8.76
CA ILE A 50 6.96 2.93 -7.56
C ILE A 50 8.09 1.99 -7.93
N THR A 51 7.81 0.97 -8.76
CA THR A 51 8.80 -0.03 -9.17
C THR A 51 9.97 0.61 -9.95
N ILE A 52 9.67 1.55 -10.85
CA ILE A 52 10.67 2.31 -11.60
C ILE A 52 11.49 3.22 -10.66
N SER A 53 10.81 3.99 -9.81
CA SER A 53 11.46 4.91 -8.87
C SER A 53 12.42 4.16 -7.94
N TRP A 54 12.00 2.99 -7.47
CA TRP A 54 12.84 2.11 -6.67
C TRP A 54 14.10 1.66 -7.40
N GLN A 55 13.99 1.27 -8.67
CA GLN A 55 15.14 0.84 -9.46
C GLN A 55 16.20 1.94 -9.60
N ILE A 56 15.76 3.19 -9.69
CA ILE A 56 16.65 4.36 -9.79
C ILE A 56 17.30 4.63 -8.42
N LEU A 57 16.52 4.62 -7.35
CA LEU A 57 16.94 5.01 -6.00
C LEU A 57 17.69 3.92 -5.23
N ALA A 58 17.57 2.66 -5.64
CA ALA A 58 18.20 1.54 -4.96
C ALA A 58 19.71 1.75 -4.78
N LYS A 59 20.41 2.26 -5.80
CA LYS A 59 21.86 2.50 -5.74
C LYS A 59 22.23 3.50 -4.65
N ASP A 60 21.46 4.57 -4.52
CA ASP A 60 21.69 5.63 -3.53
C ASP A 60 21.39 5.12 -2.12
N MET A 61 20.34 4.31 -1.93
CA MET A 61 20.05 3.65 -0.66
C MET A 61 21.17 2.70 -0.21
N TYR A 62 21.68 1.85 -1.11
CA TYR A 62 22.75 0.92 -0.73
C TYR A 62 24.07 1.64 -0.43
N LEU A 63 24.30 2.81 -1.04
CA LEU A 63 25.42 3.67 -0.69
C LEU A 63 25.24 4.22 0.74
N ASP A 64 24.06 4.76 1.05
CA ASP A 64 23.72 5.28 2.38
C ASP A 64 23.91 4.20 3.47
N ASN A 65 23.35 3.01 3.28
CA ASN A 65 23.48 1.91 4.24
C ASN A 65 24.94 1.46 4.45
N ARG A 66 25.78 1.46 3.40
CA ARG A 66 27.21 1.12 3.50
C ARG A 66 28.01 2.16 4.28
N VAL A 67 27.68 3.44 4.11
CA VAL A 67 28.31 4.54 4.85
C VAL A 67 27.84 4.52 6.30
N ALA A 68 26.54 4.38 6.55
CA ALA A 68 25.96 4.29 7.89
C ALA A 68 26.49 3.08 8.69
N SER A 69 26.76 1.96 8.04
CA SER A 69 27.36 0.76 8.67
C SER A 69 28.89 0.82 8.81
N GLY A 70 29.52 1.95 8.45
CA GLY A 70 30.98 2.11 8.52
C GLY A 70 31.78 1.27 7.54
N ARG A 71 31.12 0.61 6.57
CA ARG A 71 31.75 -0.27 5.57
C ARG A 71 32.39 0.49 4.41
N GLN A 72 32.06 1.77 4.26
CA GLN A 72 32.56 2.62 3.20
C GLN A 72 32.65 4.08 3.68
N LEU A 73 33.72 4.78 3.33
CA LEU A 73 33.82 6.23 3.59
C LEU A 73 32.88 7.01 2.65
N PRO A 74 32.28 8.12 3.12
CA PRO A 74 31.37 8.92 2.31
C PRO A 74 32.10 9.50 1.09
N PRO A 75 31.64 9.23 -0.15
CA PRO A 75 32.19 9.87 -1.34
C PRO A 75 31.84 11.36 -1.40
N VAL A 76 32.55 12.13 -2.23
CA VAL A 76 32.33 13.59 -2.39
C VAL A 76 30.88 13.95 -2.74
N ASP A 77 30.21 13.18 -3.60
CA ASP A 77 28.78 13.41 -3.92
C ASP A 77 27.83 12.57 -3.03
N PHE A 78 28.20 12.29 -1.78
CA PHE A 78 27.35 11.55 -0.83
C PHE A 78 26.07 12.33 -0.47
N VAL A 79 26.23 13.58 -0.01
CA VAL A 79 25.12 14.44 0.41
C VAL A 79 24.01 14.59 -0.65
N PRO A 80 24.30 15.00 -1.90
CA PRO A 80 23.25 15.15 -2.92
C PRO A 80 22.59 13.82 -3.31
N ARG A 81 23.30 12.68 -3.19
CA ARG A 81 22.73 11.34 -3.44
C ARG A 81 21.77 10.91 -2.33
N VAL A 82 22.13 11.15 -1.08
CA VAL A 82 21.26 10.84 0.06
C VAL A 82 20.02 11.74 0.06
N GLU A 83 20.15 13.04 -0.21
CA GLU A 83 18.99 13.92 -0.35
C GLU A 83 18.03 13.48 -1.46
N ARG A 84 18.57 13.08 -2.61
CA ARG A 84 17.77 12.52 -3.71
C ARG A 84 17.04 11.25 -3.26
N PHE A 85 17.70 10.39 -2.50
CA PHE A 85 17.10 9.18 -1.95
C PHE A 85 15.98 9.49 -0.96
N LEU A 86 16.17 10.40 0.00
CA LEU A 86 15.17 10.77 1.00
C LEU A 86 13.93 11.43 0.36
N LYS A 87 14.13 12.38 -0.56
CA LYS A 87 13.03 13.01 -1.30
C LYS A 87 12.28 11.99 -2.16
N GLY A 88 13.02 11.08 -2.81
CA GLY A 88 12.44 9.98 -3.58
C GLY A 88 11.68 8.98 -2.72
N SER A 89 12.16 8.70 -1.51
CA SER A 89 11.50 7.87 -0.52
C SER A 89 10.14 8.45 -0.13
N ALA A 90 10.06 9.76 0.11
CA ALA A 90 8.83 10.45 0.48
C ALA A 90 7.75 10.27 -0.60
N ALA A 91 8.16 10.46 -1.86
CA ALA A 91 7.31 10.26 -3.01
C ALA A 91 6.84 8.80 -3.10
N ILE A 92 7.72 7.81 -2.90
CA ILE A 92 7.34 6.39 -2.92
C ILE A 92 6.34 6.06 -1.81
N VAL A 93 6.54 6.55 -0.58
CA VAL A 93 5.63 6.31 0.55
C VAL A 93 4.24 6.90 0.28
N PHE A 94 4.20 8.12 -0.24
CA PHE A 94 2.93 8.76 -0.66
C PHE A 94 2.22 7.95 -1.75
N LEU A 95 2.95 7.51 -2.77
CA LEU A 95 2.42 6.69 -3.86
C LEU A 95 1.94 5.32 -3.35
N PHE A 96 2.64 4.74 -2.38
CA PHE A 96 2.27 3.47 -1.74
C PHE A 96 0.90 3.58 -1.04
N TYR A 97 0.71 4.57 -0.16
CA TYR A 97 -0.58 4.80 0.49
C TYR A 97 -1.69 5.08 -0.53
N SER A 98 -1.40 5.89 -1.55
CA SER A 98 -2.35 6.18 -2.63
C SER A 98 -2.78 4.92 -3.39
N THR A 99 -1.86 3.98 -3.62
CA THR A 99 -2.13 2.71 -4.31
C THR A 99 -3.04 1.81 -3.49
N LEU A 100 -2.72 1.61 -2.20
CA LEU A 100 -3.52 0.78 -1.29
C LEU A 100 -4.96 1.32 -1.18
N TRP A 101 -5.11 2.64 -1.02
CA TRP A 101 -6.44 3.25 -0.89
C TRP A 101 -7.21 3.25 -2.20
N ALA A 102 -6.55 3.40 -3.36
CA ALA A 102 -7.19 3.22 -4.65
C ALA A 102 -7.78 1.79 -4.82
N ILE A 103 -7.06 0.77 -4.36
CA ILE A 103 -7.55 -0.62 -4.36
C ILE A 103 -8.78 -0.75 -3.45
N LYS A 104 -8.73 -0.21 -2.23
CA LYS A 104 -9.86 -0.21 -1.27
C LYS A 104 -11.09 0.50 -1.85
N LEU A 105 -10.90 1.66 -2.46
CA LEU A 105 -11.97 2.41 -3.14
C LEU A 105 -12.56 1.63 -4.31
N SER A 106 -11.74 0.92 -5.09
CA SER A 106 -12.24 0.00 -6.12
C SER A 106 -13.13 -1.11 -5.55
N PHE A 107 -12.73 -1.74 -4.43
CA PHE A 107 -13.58 -2.73 -3.73
C PHE A 107 -14.89 -2.10 -3.26
N LEU A 108 -14.82 -0.94 -2.63
CA LEU A 108 -15.97 -0.24 -2.09
C LEU A 108 -16.97 0.18 -3.18
N LEU A 109 -16.48 0.65 -4.34
CA LEU A 109 -17.31 1.00 -5.49
C LEU A 109 -17.92 -0.23 -6.17
N PHE A 110 -17.16 -1.32 -6.29
CA PHE A 110 -17.67 -2.60 -6.78
C PHE A 110 -18.84 -3.09 -5.90
N PHE A 111 -18.68 -3.02 -4.58
CA PHE A 111 -19.70 -3.32 -3.62
C PHE A 111 -20.94 -2.43 -3.77
N ARG A 112 -20.77 -1.11 -3.93
CA ARG A 112 -21.90 -0.20 -4.18
C ARG A 112 -22.78 -0.66 -5.33
N ARG A 113 -22.18 -1.13 -6.44
CA ARG A 113 -22.94 -1.63 -7.60
C ARG A 113 -23.82 -2.82 -7.25
N ILE A 114 -23.34 -3.74 -6.42
CA ILE A 114 -24.09 -4.93 -6.01
C ILE A 114 -25.25 -4.53 -5.06
N TYR A 115 -25.06 -3.48 -4.26
CA TYR A 115 -25.95 -3.14 -3.14
C TYR A 115 -26.92 -1.98 -3.40
N MET A 116 -26.95 -1.39 -4.60
CA MET A 116 -27.77 -0.19 -4.91
C MET A 116 -29.27 -0.34 -4.60
N ASN A 117 -29.80 -1.57 -4.53
CA ASN A 117 -31.23 -1.82 -4.29
C ASN A 117 -31.61 -1.94 -2.79
N ILE A 118 -30.66 -1.82 -1.85
CA ILE A 118 -30.92 -2.00 -0.41
C ILE A 118 -30.64 -0.67 0.33
N GLY A 119 -31.66 0.18 0.47
CA GLY A 119 -31.52 1.56 0.96
C GLY A 119 -30.76 1.73 2.29
N ARG A 120 -30.92 0.83 3.27
CA ARG A 120 -30.15 0.90 4.54
C ARG A 120 -28.65 0.67 4.36
N LEU A 121 -28.23 -0.16 3.39
CA LEU A 121 -26.82 -0.44 3.12
C LEU A 121 -26.14 0.74 2.42
N VAL A 122 -26.90 1.60 1.71
CA VAL A 122 -26.38 2.80 1.07
C VAL A 122 -25.90 3.82 2.11
N ALA A 123 -26.62 4.00 3.21
CA ALA A 123 -26.19 4.89 4.29
C ALA A 123 -24.89 4.40 4.96
N VAL A 124 -24.81 3.10 5.27
CA VAL A 124 -23.59 2.46 5.81
C VAL A 124 -22.42 2.60 4.85
N TRP A 125 -22.67 2.45 3.55
CA TRP A 125 -21.65 2.62 2.52
C TRP A 125 -21.05 4.02 2.50
N TRP A 126 -21.87 5.08 2.64
CA TRP A 126 -21.37 6.46 2.69
C TRP A 126 -20.50 6.72 3.94
N VAL A 127 -20.87 6.16 5.08
CA VAL A 127 -20.06 6.24 6.31
C VAL A 127 -18.71 5.56 6.12
N ILE A 128 -18.70 4.36 5.53
CA ILE A 128 -17.46 3.62 5.27
C ILE A 128 -16.59 4.33 4.22
N LEU A 129 -17.19 4.94 3.20
CA LEU A 129 -16.47 5.77 2.23
C LEU A 129 -15.81 6.97 2.91
N GLY A 130 -16.56 7.72 3.71
CA GLY A 130 -16.04 8.87 4.46
C GLY A 130 -14.91 8.47 5.39
N PHE A 131 -15.09 7.37 6.13
CA PHE A 131 -14.04 6.80 7.00
C PHE A 131 -12.79 6.40 6.20
N THR A 132 -12.95 5.75 5.04
CA THR A 132 -11.82 5.32 4.20
C THR A 132 -11.02 6.51 3.66
N ILE A 133 -11.71 7.57 3.21
CA ILE A 133 -11.08 8.80 2.73
C ILE A 133 -10.40 9.56 3.88
N ALA A 134 -11.03 9.62 5.05
CA ALA A 134 -10.43 10.25 6.23
C ALA A 134 -9.17 9.49 6.68
N ALA A 135 -9.22 8.16 6.72
CA ALA A 135 -8.07 7.32 7.02
C ALA A 135 -6.92 7.54 6.03
N TRP A 136 -7.23 7.73 4.73
CA TRP A 136 -6.21 8.08 3.73
C TRP A 136 -5.52 9.40 4.06
N ALA A 137 -6.32 10.44 4.33
CA ALA A 137 -5.82 11.77 4.64
C ALA A 137 -4.94 11.77 5.90
N VAL A 138 -5.31 10.98 6.91
CA VAL A 138 -4.48 10.78 8.11
C VAL A 138 -3.17 10.08 7.75
N CYS A 139 -3.20 8.94 7.05
CA CYS A 139 -1.99 8.21 6.68
C CYS A 139 -1.01 9.03 5.82
N VAL A 140 -1.54 9.88 4.94
CA VAL A 140 -0.74 10.79 4.11
C VAL A 140 -0.25 12.01 4.90
N GLY A 141 -1.06 12.52 5.82
CA GLY A 141 -0.73 13.68 6.65
C GLY A 141 0.26 13.38 7.77
N THR A 142 0.33 12.12 8.22
CA THR A 142 1.30 11.66 9.23
C THR A 142 2.65 11.28 8.64
N ILE A 143 2.84 11.39 7.32
CA ILE A 143 4.16 11.21 6.71
C ILE A 143 5.10 12.29 7.26
N GLU A 144 6.29 11.89 7.71
CA GLU A 144 7.32 12.80 8.22
C GLU A 144 8.00 13.57 7.09
N TYR A 145 7.28 14.54 6.51
CA TYR A 145 7.82 15.37 5.43
C TYR A 145 9.08 16.13 5.86
N ASN A 146 9.13 16.59 7.11
CA ASN A 146 10.29 17.33 7.63
C ASN A 146 11.55 16.46 7.62
N CYS A 147 11.46 15.19 8.03
CA CYS A 147 12.60 14.28 8.06
C CYS A 147 12.96 13.64 6.71
N LEU A 148 12.18 13.88 5.66
CA LEU A 148 12.42 13.29 4.33
C LEU A 148 12.64 14.32 3.21
N VAL A 149 12.17 15.56 3.36
CA VAL A 149 12.16 16.57 2.28
C VAL A 149 13.10 17.74 2.57
N GLU A 150 13.41 18.00 3.83
CA GLU A 150 14.33 19.07 4.24
C GLU A 150 15.79 18.81 3.80
N PRO A 151 16.65 19.85 3.79
CA PRO A 151 18.08 19.69 3.57
C PRO A 151 18.70 18.69 4.55
N LEU A 152 19.71 17.93 4.10
CA LEU A 152 20.31 16.87 4.93
C LEU A 152 20.90 17.39 6.25
N VAL A 153 21.34 18.65 6.27
CA VAL A 153 21.90 19.32 7.45
C VAL A 153 20.84 19.46 8.56
N ASP A 154 19.63 19.87 8.19
CA ASP A 154 18.50 20.03 9.13
C ASP A 154 17.99 18.67 9.61
N ILE A 155 17.94 17.68 8.70
CA ILE A 155 17.57 16.29 9.02
C ILE A 155 18.56 15.66 10.02
N ALA A 156 19.86 15.83 9.81
CA ALA A 156 20.89 15.24 10.69
C ALA A 156 20.80 15.81 12.12
N GLU A 157 20.43 17.08 12.25
CA GLU A 157 20.32 17.79 13.52
C GLU A 157 18.99 17.49 14.24
N HIS A 158 17.89 17.34 13.50
CA HIS A 158 16.54 17.23 14.10
C HIS A 158 15.91 15.83 14.06
N CYS A 159 16.40 14.89 13.23
CA CYS A 159 15.76 13.58 13.02
C CYS A 159 16.58 12.40 13.56
N SER A 160 17.63 12.67 14.34
CA SER A 160 18.49 11.67 14.99
C SER A 160 18.13 11.43 16.47
N GLY A 161 17.09 12.10 16.99
CA GLY A 161 16.67 12.02 18.38
C GLY A 161 15.82 10.78 18.71
N THR A 162 15.82 10.37 19.98
CA THR A 162 14.93 9.31 20.50
C THR A 162 13.44 9.63 20.32
N ARG A 163 13.09 10.92 20.33
CA ARG A 163 11.72 11.42 20.14
C ARG A 163 11.19 11.13 18.73
N ASP A 164 12.05 11.20 17.71
CA ASP A 164 11.63 11.03 16.31
C ASP A 164 11.48 9.54 15.97
N ILE A 165 12.30 8.68 16.59
CA ILE A 165 12.13 7.21 16.53
C ILE A 165 10.79 6.80 17.17
N GLU A 166 10.41 7.42 18.29
CA GLU A 166 9.12 7.16 18.93
C GLU A 166 7.94 7.70 18.10
N TYR A 167 8.11 8.86 17.46
CA TYR A 167 7.12 9.42 16.54
C TYR A 167 6.91 8.52 15.30
N GLN A 168 7.99 8.03 14.69
CA GLN A 168 7.94 7.06 13.58
C GLN A 168 7.17 5.80 13.98
N ARG A 169 7.49 5.25 15.15
CA ARG A 169 6.83 4.04 15.67
C ARG A 169 5.34 4.25 15.88
N ASN A 170 4.97 5.38 16.50
CA ASN A 170 3.58 5.72 16.78
C ASN A 170 2.79 5.95 15.48
N THR A 171 3.36 6.67 14.52
CA THR A 171 2.77 6.88 13.20
C THR A 171 2.56 5.57 12.45
N LEU A 172 3.54 4.67 12.44
CA LEU A 172 3.42 3.36 11.80
C LEU A 172 2.34 2.50 12.46
N MET A 173 2.24 2.53 13.79
CA MET A 173 1.20 1.83 14.53
C MET A 173 -0.19 2.41 14.20
N SER A 174 -0.35 3.73 14.21
CA SER A 174 -1.59 4.40 13.84
C SER A 174 -2.01 4.08 12.40
N ASN A 175 -1.08 4.14 11.45
CA ASN A 175 -1.34 3.83 10.05
C ASN A 175 -1.77 2.37 9.87
N CYS A 176 -1.17 1.43 10.59
CA CYS A 176 -1.60 0.03 10.58
C CYS A 176 -2.99 -0.16 11.18
N ILE A 177 -3.30 0.51 12.29
CA ILE A 177 -4.63 0.41 12.91
C ILE A 177 -5.69 0.93 11.94
N LEU A 178 -5.45 2.08 11.29
CA LEU A 178 -6.36 2.64 10.30
C LEU A 178 -6.51 1.74 9.07
N ASP A 179 -5.41 1.14 8.61
CA ASP A 179 -5.41 0.23 7.48
C ASP A 179 -6.25 -1.04 7.78
N VAL A 180 -6.02 -1.68 8.93
CA VAL A 180 -6.81 -2.84 9.37
C VAL A 180 -8.27 -2.48 9.63
N ALA A 181 -8.54 -1.33 10.27
CA ALA A 181 -9.90 -0.90 10.55
C ALA A 181 -10.71 -0.64 9.27
N THR A 182 -10.08 -0.02 8.25
CA THR A 182 -10.72 0.20 6.95
C THR A 182 -10.97 -1.12 6.21
N ASP A 183 -10.04 -2.07 6.27
CA ASP A 183 -10.21 -3.40 5.69
C ASP A 183 -11.39 -4.16 6.31
N ILE A 184 -11.49 -4.16 7.65
CA ILE A 184 -12.61 -4.77 8.37
C ILE A 184 -13.92 -4.08 7.97
N ALA A 185 -13.97 -2.75 7.98
CA ALA A 185 -15.18 -1.99 7.64
C ALA A 185 -15.68 -2.32 6.22
N ILE A 186 -14.80 -2.32 5.22
CA ILE A 186 -15.14 -2.65 3.82
C ILE A 186 -15.66 -4.09 3.71
N THR A 187 -15.09 -5.02 4.47
CA THR A 187 -15.43 -6.45 4.44
C THR A 187 -16.71 -6.79 5.21
N CYS A 188 -17.06 -5.99 6.22
CA CYS A 188 -18.33 -6.14 6.94
C CYS A 188 -19.55 -5.95 6.03
N ILE A 189 -19.43 -5.13 4.97
CA ILE A 189 -20.52 -4.89 4.00
C ILE A 189 -21.01 -6.22 3.37
N PRO A 190 -20.18 -6.98 2.63
CA PRO A 190 -20.60 -8.25 2.05
C PRO A 190 -21.04 -9.31 3.08
N ILE A 191 -20.41 -9.34 4.26
CA ILE A 191 -20.75 -10.32 5.31
C ILE A 191 -22.17 -10.09 5.86
N SER A 192 -22.51 -8.83 6.14
CA SER A 192 -23.85 -8.48 6.64
C SER A 192 -24.97 -8.90 5.67
N MET A 193 -24.66 -8.96 4.37
CA MET A 193 -25.60 -9.40 3.33
C MET A 193 -25.69 -10.93 3.23
N LEU A 194 -24.56 -11.64 3.33
CA LEU A 194 -24.53 -13.11 3.32
C LEU A 194 -25.45 -13.73 4.37
N TRP A 195 -25.58 -13.09 5.53
CA TRP A 195 -26.42 -13.56 6.61
C TRP A 195 -27.92 -13.38 6.34
N LYS A 196 -28.29 -12.48 5.42
CA LYS A 196 -29.70 -12.15 5.12
C LYS A 196 -30.23 -12.79 3.84
N VAL A 197 -29.36 -13.22 2.92
CA VAL A 197 -29.77 -13.67 1.58
C VAL A 197 -29.31 -15.11 1.33
N ARG A 198 -30.23 -15.99 0.88
CA ARG A 198 -29.89 -17.32 0.35
C ARG A 198 -29.17 -17.18 -0.99
N ILE A 199 -27.85 -17.03 -0.95
CA ILE A 199 -27.02 -16.83 -2.15
C ILE A 199 -26.64 -18.19 -2.79
N SER A 200 -26.64 -18.25 -4.12
CA SER A 200 -26.15 -19.38 -4.91
C SER A 200 -24.68 -19.72 -4.59
N PRO A 201 -24.29 -21.00 -4.49
CA PRO A 201 -22.94 -21.42 -4.08
C PRO A 201 -21.80 -20.81 -4.92
N LYS A 202 -22.02 -20.52 -6.21
CA LYS A 202 -21.01 -19.87 -7.08
C LYS A 202 -20.61 -18.46 -6.61
N ARG A 203 -21.56 -17.65 -6.15
CA ARG A 203 -21.29 -16.30 -5.60
C ARG A 203 -20.63 -16.36 -4.22
N LYS A 204 -20.91 -17.43 -3.46
CA LYS A 204 -20.29 -17.69 -2.15
C LYS A 204 -18.79 -17.92 -2.27
N VAL A 205 -18.33 -18.60 -3.33
CA VAL A 205 -16.90 -18.84 -3.61
C VAL A 205 -16.15 -17.54 -3.92
N GLY A 206 -16.72 -16.66 -4.77
CA GLY A 206 -16.10 -15.37 -5.08
C GLY A 206 -15.96 -14.48 -3.83
N LEU A 207 -16.99 -14.44 -2.98
CA LEU A 207 -16.94 -13.68 -1.73
C LEU A 207 -15.92 -14.27 -0.73
N ALA A 208 -15.86 -15.59 -0.62
CA ALA A 208 -14.90 -16.27 0.25
C ALA A 208 -13.45 -16.02 -0.18
N ALA A 209 -13.21 -15.97 -1.50
CA ALA A 209 -11.89 -15.64 -2.05
C ALA A 209 -11.48 -14.18 -1.79
N VAL A 210 -12.42 -13.23 -1.79
CA VAL A 210 -12.13 -11.84 -1.40
C VAL A 210 -11.84 -11.77 0.10
N PHE A 211 -12.65 -12.45 0.92
CA PHE A 211 -12.47 -12.49 2.37
C PHE A 211 -11.11 -13.05 2.78
N SER A 212 -10.69 -14.17 2.16
CA SER A 212 -9.40 -14.79 2.48
C SER A 212 -8.22 -13.87 2.19
N VAL A 213 -8.26 -13.08 1.12
CA VAL A 213 -7.18 -12.14 0.83
C VAL A 213 -7.14 -10.99 1.82
N ILE A 214 -8.29 -10.49 2.27
CA ILE A 214 -8.33 -9.41 3.28
C ILE A 214 -7.79 -9.90 4.63
N VAL A 215 -8.09 -11.14 5.01
CA VAL A 215 -7.46 -11.75 6.21
C VAL A 215 -5.94 -11.83 6.05
N ILE A 216 -5.46 -12.20 4.87
CA ILE A 216 -4.02 -12.27 4.57
C ILE A 216 -3.36 -10.88 4.65
N THR A 217 -3.98 -9.82 4.09
CA THR A 217 -3.44 -8.45 4.17
C THR A 217 -3.39 -7.95 5.62
N ILE A 218 -4.43 -8.20 6.42
CA ILE A 218 -4.46 -7.87 7.84
C ILE A 218 -3.32 -8.57 8.59
N VAL A 219 -3.11 -9.87 8.36
CA VAL A 219 -2.00 -10.63 8.98
C VAL A 219 -0.66 -10.02 8.61
N PHE A 220 -0.45 -9.67 7.34
CA PHE A 220 0.80 -9.04 6.92
C PHE A 220 1.02 -7.65 7.53
N ALA A 221 -0.03 -6.82 7.63
CA ALA A 221 0.04 -5.52 8.28
C ALA A 221 0.44 -5.65 9.76
N ILE A 222 -0.16 -6.60 10.49
CA ILE A 222 0.16 -6.90 11.89
C ILE A 222 1.61 -7.37 12.04
N VAL A 223 2.04 -8.33 11.21
CA VAL A 223 3.43 -8.84 11.23
C VAL A 223 4.43 -7.72 10.99
N ARG A 224 4.17 -6.83 10.01
CA ARG A 224 5.01 -5.67 9.74
C ARG A 224 5.18 -4.79 10.97
N VAL A 225 4.08 -4.44 11.64
CA VAL A 225 4.16 -3.60 12.86
C VAL A 225 4.84 -4.33 14.00
N ALA A 226 4.59 -5.62 14.19
CA ALA A 226 5.23 -6.39 15.26
C ALA A 226 6.75 -6.43 15.08
N VAL A 227 7.22 -6.65 13.85
CA VAL A 227 8.64 -6.65 13.51
C VAL A 227 9.26 -5.27 13.71
N ILE A 228 8.64 -4.21 13.21
CA ILE A 228 9.16 -2.84 13.39
C ILE A 228 9.18 -2.45 14.88
N SER A 229 8.15 -2.83 15.62
CA SER A 229 8.06 -2.58 17.06
C SER A 229 9.10 -3.35 17.88
N SER A 230 9.57 -4.50 17.38
CA SER A 230 10.63 -5.27 18.05
C SER A 230 12.04 -4.73 17.80
N LEU A 231 12.22 -3.82 16.84
CA LEU A 231 13.52 -3.25 16.52
C LEU A 231 13.79 -2.04 17.43
N THR A 232 14.96 -2.04 18.08
CA THR A 232 15.47 -0.92 18.89
C THR A 232 16.30 0.07 18.07
N VAL A 233 16.50 -0.25 16.78
CA VAL A 233 17.28 0.51 15.79
C VAL A 233 16.37 0.78 14.59
N GLN A 234 16.64 1.86 13.83
CA GLN A 234 15.90 2.15 12.61
C GLN A 234 15.85 0.91 11.69
N PRO A 235 14.65 0.50 11.22
CA PRO A 235 14.51 -0.67 10.37
C PRO A 235 15.24 -0.50 9.03
N ASP A 236 15.81 -1.59 8.52
CA ASP A 236 16.42 -1.59 7.20
C ASP A 236 15.41 -1.14 6.13
N MET A 237 15.69 -0.02 5.47
CA MET A 237 14.80 0.56 4.45
C MET A 237 14.48 -0.46 3.34
N SER A 238 15.46 -1.27 2.93
CA SER A 238 15.27 -2.35 1.93
C SER A 238 14.15 -3.32 2.30
N TRP A 239 14.03 -3.65 3.59
CA TRP A 239 13.01 -4.58 4.09
C TRP A 239 11.62 -3.95 4.03
N LEU A 240 11.49 -2.70 4.46
CA LEU A 240 10.23 -1.94 4.41
C LEU A 240 9.69 -1.85 2.98
N TYR A 241 10.53 -1.47 2.02
CA TYR A 241 10.11 -1.38 0.62
C TYR A 241 9.70 -2.72 0.01
N MET A 242 10.39 -3.80 0.34
CA MET A 242 10.01 -5.13 -0.12
C MET A 242 8.61 -5.50 0.37
N TRP A 243 8.32 -5.27 1.65
CA TRP A 243 7.01 -5.54 2.22
C TRP A 243 5.90 -4.68 1.63
N SER A 244 6.14 -3.37 1.46
CA SER A 244 5.19 -2.47 0.81
C SER A 244 4.82 -2.92 -0.60
N ASN A 245 5.78 -3.41 -1.38
CA ASN A 245 5.51 -3.92 -2.73
C ASN A 245 4.71 -5.23 -2.70
N ILE A 246 5.03 -6.16 -1.79
CA ILE A 246 4.27 -7.41 -1.63
C ILE A 246 2.81 -7.11 -1.32
N GLU A 247 2.54 -6.14 -0.45
CA GLU A 247 1.19 -5.73 -0.05
C GLU A 247 0.41 -5.15 -1.24
N ILE A 248 1.04 -4.26 -2.04
CA ILE A 248 0.45 -3.74 -3.28
C ILE A 248 0.10 -4.88 -4.23
N PHE A 249 1.04 -5.78 -4.50
CA PHE A 249 0.83 -6.88 -5.46
C PHE A 249 -0.27 -7.84 -4.99
N ALA A 250 -0.33 -8.14 -3.69
CA ALA A 250 -1.39 -8.93 -3.10
C ALA A 250 -2.78 -8.25 -3.26
N GLY A 251 -2.87 -6.95 -3.00
CA GLY A 251 -4.09 -6.15 -3.18
C GLY A 251 -4.55 -6.07 -4.65
N MET A 252 -3.62 -5.94 -5.59
CA MET A 252 -3.95 -5.94 -7.01
C MET A 252 -4.46 -7.30 -7.48
N ASN A 253 -3.80 -8.39 -7.06
CA ASN A 253 -4.19 -9.75 -7.39
C ASN A 253 -5.58 -10.11 -6.83
N SER A 254 -5.96 -9.56 -5.68
CA SER A 254 -7.30 -9.77 -5.12
C SER A 254 -8.37 -9.03 -5.91
N SER A 255 -8.05 -7.84 -6.43
CA SER A 255 -8.95 -7.06 -7.27
C SER A 255 -9.29 -7.79 -8.57
N PHE A 256 -8.37 -8.60 -9.13
CA PHE A 256 -8.62 -9.42 -10.33
C PHE A 256 -9.84 -10.34 -10.18
N ARG A 257 -10.04 -10.92 -8.99
CA ARG A 257 -11.06 -11.97 -8.74
C ARG A 257 -12.49 -11.43 -8.55
N LYS A 258 -12.69 -10.11 -8.60
CA LYS A 258 -14.00 -9.43 -8.61
C LYS A 258 -14.66 -9.51 -9.98
#